data_AF-A0A951C6I3-F1
#
_entry.id   AF-A0A951C6I3-F1
#
_cell.length_a   1.000
_cell.length_b   1.000
_cell.length_c   1.000
_cell.angle_alpha   90.00
_cell.angle_beta   90.00
_cell.angle_gamma   90.00
#
_symmetry.space_group_name_H-M   'P 1'
#
loop_
_entity.id
_entity.type
_entity.pdbx_description
1 polymer ?
#
loop_
_entity_poly.entity_id
_entity_poly.type
_entity_poly.pdbx_seq_one_letter_code
_entity_poly.pdbx_strand_id
1 'polypeptide(L)'
;MVGQPIGAALLLAVVAVPLIGQRAASPLIRGVLIAREGRPSGEFSVRAADDQVFRYRFDPKTYVEREDRLTDIPRLAVGEKLEVLSDEGFASDVRYARTVHVMIPPPPSRPVSQARFRAGGDAPDHFVPISTMSLAGVVTDLGAEWVVLHTRKAGNQTIRLRRDTRFLDNGERVEAADLHPNMRVFIRAGR
;
A
#
# COMPACT_ATOMS: atom_id res chain seq x y z
N MET A 1 -16.53 -25.12 -77.29
CA MET A 1 -17.24 -23.86 -76.97
C MET A 1 -18.00 -24.07 -75.67
N VAL A 2 -17.93 -23.08 -74.77
CA VAL A 2 -18.66 -22.93 -73.48
C VAL A 2 -18.18 -23.89 -72.39
N GLY A 3 -17.68 -23.50 -71.21
CA GLY A 3 -17.69 -22.23 -70.48
C GLY A 3 -18.11 -22.51 -69.03
N GLN A 4 -17.16 -22.60 -68.09
CA GLN A 4 -17.42 -22.69 -66.64
C GLN A 4 -17.90 -21.34 -66.08
N PRO A 5 -18.76 -21.33 -65.05
CA PRO A 5 -18.79 -20.25 -64.08
C PRO A 5 -18.19 -20.67 -62.73
N ILE A 6 -17.32 -19.79 -62.25
CA ILE A 6 -16.63 -19.77 -60.96
C ILE A 6 -17.63 -19.34 -59.89
N GLY A 7 -17.92 -20.22 -58.93
CA GLY A 7 -18.64 -19.89 -57.70
C GLY A 7 -17.67 -19.73 -56.54
N ALA A 8 -17.24 -18.50 -56.27
CA ALA A 8 -16.42 -18.17 -55.11
C ALA A 8 -17.28 -18.19 -53.84
N ALA A 9 -17.06 -19.16 -52.95
CA ALA A 9 -17.64 -19.17 -51.61
C ALA A 9 -16.61 -18.60 -50.63
N LEU A 10 -16.85 -17.35 -50.22
CA LEU A 10 -16.12 -16.63 -49.19
C LEU A 10 -16.49 -17.20 -47.81
N LEU A 11 -15.58 -17.96 -47.18
CA LEU A 11 -15.78 -18.51 -45.85
C LEU A 11 -15.48 -17.42 -44.80
N LEU A 12 -16.52 -16.93 -44.13
CA LEU A 12 -16.41 -15.93 -43.07
C LEU A 12 -15.99 -16.62 -41.76
N ALA A 13 -14.73 -16.48 -41.35
CA ALA A 13 -14.24 -16.99 -40.07
C ALA A 13 -14.62 -16.02 -38.93
N VAL A 14 -15.55 -16.43 -38.07
CA VAL A 14 -15.89 -15.71 -36.83
C VAL A 14 -14.86 -16.07 -35.77
N VAL A 15 -13.92 -15.16 -35.49
CA VAL A 15 -12.98 -15.29 -34.37
C VAL A 15 -13.69 -14.88 -33.09
N ALA A 16 -14.08 -15.85 -32.27
CA ALA A 16 -14.54 -15.61 -30.91
C ALA A 16 -13.35 -15.20 -30.04
N VAL A 17 -13.26 -13.93 -29.68
CA VAL A 17 -12.30 -13.43 -28.68
C VAL A 17 -12.87 -13.74 -27.29
N PRO A 18 -12.24 -14.59 -26.47
CA PRO A 18 -12.68 -14.74 -25.08
C PRO A 18 -12.33 -13.45 -24.33
N LEU A 19 -13.36 -12.74 -23.87
CA LEU A 19 -13.22 -11.69 -22.86
C LEU A 19 -12.64 -12.32 -21.60
N ILE A 20 -11.35 -12.10 -21.38
CA ILE A 20 -10.72 -12.35 -20.08
C ILE A 20 -11.49 -11.48 -19.08
N GLY A 21 -12.29 -12.13 -18.23
CA GLY A 21 -13.00 -11.46 -17.15
C GLY A 21 -11.99 -10.74 -16.27
N GLN A 22 -11.97 -9.42 -16.35
CA GLN A 22 -11.29 -8.58 -15.37
C GLN A 22 -11.99 -8.86 -14.03
N ARG A 23 -11.35 -9.64 -13.15
CA ARG A 23 -11.74 -9.68 -11.73
C ARG A 23 -11.58 -8.26 -11.22
N ALA A 24 -12.70 -7.58 -11.00
CA ALA A 24 -12.66 -6.25 -10.42
C ALA A 24 -12.12 -6.35 -8.99
N ALA A 25 -11.42 -5.30 -8.57
CA ALA A 25 -10.63 -5.31 -7.36
C ALA A 25 -11.57 -5.33 -6.14
N SER A 26 -11.46 -6.37 -5.30
CA SER A 26 -12.19 -6.47 -4.03
C SER A 26 -12.04 -5.19 -3.20
N PRO A 27 -13.14 -4.53 -2.78
CA PRO A 27 -13.06 -3.27 -2.07
C PRO A 27 -12.47 -3.48 -0.66
N LEU A 28 -11.44 -2.68 -0.36
CA LEU A 28 -10.79 -2.56 0.95
C LEU A 28 -11.35 -1.33 1.67
N ILE A 29 -11.99 -1.53 2.83
CA ILE A 29 -12.64 -0.47 3.60
C ILE A 29 -11.97 -0.30 4.95
N ARG A 30 -11.66 0.95 5.31
CA ARG A 30 -11.12 1.32 6.62
C ARG A 30 -12.16 2.06 7.43
N GLY A 31 -12.29 1.72 8.71
CA GLY A 31 -13.24 2.40 9.59
C GLY A 31 -13.19 1.92 11.02
N VAL A 32 -14.23 2.24 11.78
CA VAL A 32 -14.37 1.89 13.19
C VAL A 32 -15.48 0.85 13.36
N LEU A 33 -15.22 -0.21 14.10
CA LEU A 33 -16.23 -1.20 14.49
C LEU A 33 -17.28 -0.53 15.38
N ILE A 34 -18.53 -0.48 14.95
CA ILE A 34 -19.62 0.15 15.72
C ILE A 34 -20.60 -0.86 16.32
N ALA A 35 -20.75 -2.02 15.70
CA ALA A 35 -21.64 -3.07 16.16
C ALA A 35 -21.13 -4.44 15.71
N ARG A 36 -21.39 -5.47 16.51
CA ARG A 36 -21.17 -6.87 16.16
C ARG A 36 -22.24 -7.75 16.78
N GLU A 37 -22.74 -8.70 16.01
CA GLU A 37 -23.80 -9.61 16.37
C GLU A 37 -23.48 -11.02 15.88
N GLY A 38 -23.90 -12.04 16.63
CA GLY A 38 -23.71 -13.44 16.28
C GLY A 38 -22.38 -14.06 16.75
N ARG A 39 -22.42 -15.37 17.03
CA ARG A 39 -21.29 -16.25 17.32
C ARG A 39 -21.66 -17.70 16.93
N PRO A 40 -20.81 -18.45 16.23
CA PRO A 40 -19.49 -18.09 15.68
C PRO A 40 -19.55 -17.39 14.32
N SER A 41 -20.74 -17.27 13.73
CA SER A 41 -21.02 -16.51 12.51
C SER A 41 -22.01 -15.40 12.84
N GLY A 42 -22.04 -14.35 12.04
CA GLY A 42 -22.97 -13.26 12.25
C GLY A 42 -22.67 -12.05 11.37
N GLU A 43 -22.99 -10.87 11.89
CA GLU A 43 -22.81 -9.61 11.21
C GLU A 43 -22.03 -8.62 12.07
N PHE A 44 -21.28 -7.73 11.41
CA PHE A 44 -20.66 -6.59 12.07
C PHE A 44 -20.76 -5.35 11.17
N SER A 45 -20.74 -4.18 11.79
CA SER A 45 -20.85 -2.91 11.10
C SER A 45 -19.62 -2.05 11.34
N VAL A 46 -19.11 -1.47 10.26
CA VAL A 46 -17.95 -0.57 10.27
C VAL A 46 -18.39 0.80 9.77
N ARG A 47 -18.10 1.85 10.55
CA ARG A 47 -18.28 3.24 10.11
C ARG A 47 -16.97 3.74 9.50
N ALA A 48 -17.00 4.07 8.22
CA ALA A 48 -15.87 4.65 7.50
C ALA A 48 -15.66 6.13 7.85
N ALA A 49 -14.59 6.73 7.31
CA ALA A 49 -14.20 8.10 7.61
C ALA A 49 -15.17 9.17 7.06
N ASP A 50 -15.98 8.80 6.06
CA ASP A 50 -17.05 9.60 5.46
C ASP A 50 -18.41 9.39 6.15
N ASP A 51 -18.40 8.80 7.35
CA ASP A 51 -19.58 8.38 8.12
C ASP A 51 -20.48 7.34 7.43
N GLN A 52 -20.05 6.77 6.30
CA GLN A 52 -20.76 5.66 5.68
C GLN A 52 -20.65 4.41 6.54
N VAL A 53 -21.78 3.75 6.79
CA VAL A 53 -21.84 2.49 7.54
C VAL A 53 -21.89 1.32 6.56
N PHE A 54 -20.91 0.43 6.68
CA PHE A 54 -20.84 -0.81 5.92
C PHE A 54 -21.17 -2.00 6.83
N ARG A 55 -22.11 -2.83 6.37
CA ARG A 55 -22.52 -4.04 7.07
C ARG A 55 -21.87 -5.27 6.43
N TYR A 56 -21.29 -6.12 7.25
CA TYR A 56 -20.55 -7.29 6.82
C TYR A 56 -21.06 -8.55 7.49
N ARG A 57 -21.16 -9.64 6.74
CA ARG A 57 -21.28 -11.01 7.25
C ARG A 57 -19.91 -11.61 7.49
N PHE A 58 -19.79 -12.38 8.56
CA PHE A 58 -18.61 -13.17 8.89
C PHE A 58 -19.00 -14.59 9.29
N ASP A 59 -18.06 -15.51 9.13
CA ASP A 59 -18.16 -16.89 9.56
C ASP A 59 -16.76 -17.40 10.00
N PRO A 60 -16.62 -18.67 10.43
CA PRO A 60 -15.31 -19.23 10.81
C PRO A 60 -14.24 -19.25 9.71
N LYS A 61 -14.57 -18.92 8.46
CA LYS A 61 -13.62 -18.82 7.35
C LYS A 61 -13.11 -17.39 7.15
N THR A 62 -13.71 -16.40 7.80
CA THR A 62 -13.21 -15.02 7.81
C THR A 62 -11.87 -14.97 8.54
N TYR A 63 -10.82 -14.53 7.84
CA TYR A 63 -9.49 -14.35 8.42
C TYR A 63 -9.48 -13.05 9.23
N VAL A 64 -9.18 -13.12 10.53
CA VAL A 64 -9.10 -11.94 11.39
C VAL A 64 -7.74 -11.88 12.07
N GLU A 65 -7.10 -10.71 11.99
CA GLU A 65 -5.73 -10.52 12.46
C GLU A 65 -5.61 -9.26 13.32
N ARG A 66 -4.78 -9.34 14.36
CA ARG A 66 -4.33 -8.24 15.21
C ARG A 66 -2.85 -8.46 15.55
N GLU A 67 -2.00 -7.47 15.32
CA GLU A 67 -0.55 -7.56 15.67
C GLU A 67 0.10 -8.87 15.18
N ASP A 68 -0.15 -9.25 13.92
CA ASP A 68 0.33 -10.50 13.32
C ASP A 68 -0.16 -11.79 14.02
N ARG A 69 -1.22 -11.70 14.84
CA ARG A 69 -1.87 -12.82 15.52
C ARG A 69 -3.29 -13.00 15.03
N LEU A 70 -3.65 -14.25 14.77
CA LEU A 70 -5.02 -14.65 14.48
C LEU A 70 -5.94 -14.39 15.68
N THR A 71 -7.12 -13.84 15.40
CA THR A 71 -8.20 -13.61 16.37
C THR A 71 -9.56 -13.88 15.70
N ASP A 72 -10.65 -13.47 16.35
CA ASP A 72 -12.01 -13.64 15.83
C ASP A 72 -12.81 -12.33 15.97
N ILE A 73 -13.77 -12.09 15.08
CA ILE A 73 -14.70 -10.93 15.15
C ILE A 73 -15.35 -10.75 16.53
N PRO A 74 -15.83 -11.82 17.22
CA PRO A 74 -16.45 -11.65 18.52
C PRO A 74 -15.49 -11.22 19.64
N ARG A 75 -14.18 -11.30 19.44
CA ARG A 75 -13.16 -10.82 20.39
C ARG A 75 -12.81 -9.35 20.17
N LEU A 76 -13.26 -8.76 19.06
CA LEU A 76 -13.05 -7.35 18.77
C LEU A 76 -13.95 -6.48 19.66
N ALA A 77 -13.44 -5.32 20.04
CA ALA A 77 -14.15 -4.33 20.82
C ALA A 77 -14.78 -3.28 19.89
N VAL A 78 -15.99 -2.84 20.24
CA VAL A 78 -16.61 -1.67 19.60
C VAL A 78 -15.71 -0.46 19.84
N GLY A 79 -15.47 0.34 18.80
CA GLY A 79 -14.52 1.45 18.81
C GLY A 79 -13.16 1.12 18.20
N GLU A 80 -12.86 -0.16 17.94
CA GLU A 80 -11.60 -0.54 17.30
C GLU A 80 -11.57 -0.14 15.82
N LYS A 81 -10.40 0.29 15.36
CA LYS A 81 -10.17 0.61 13.96
C LYS A 81 -9.88 -0.66 13.18
N LEU A 82 -10.61 -0.87 12.09
CA LEU A 82 -10.51 -2.05 11.25
C LEU A 82 -10.21 -1.67 9.81
N GLU A 83 -9.50 -2.56 9.14
CA GLU A 83 -9.38 -2.63 7.69
C GLU A 83 -10.03 -3.94 7.22
N VAL A 84 -11.00 -3.85 6.33
CA VAL A 84 -11.84 -4.98 5.90
C VAL A 84 -11.72 -5.17 4.39
N LEU A 85 -11.26 -6.34 3.99
CA LEU A 85 -11.35 -6.82 2.62
C LEU A 85 -12.65 -7.61 2.45
N SER A 86 -13.44 -7.22 1.47
CA SER A 86 -14.75 -7.81 1.23
C SER A 86 -14.93 -8.31 -0.20
N ASP A 87 -15.91 -9.19 -0.37
CA ASP A 87 -16.28 -9.69 -1.69
C ASP A 87 -17.05 -8.65 -2.49
N GLU A 88 -16.82 -8.66 -3.80
CA GLU A 88 -17.66 -7.92 -4.72
C GLU A 88 -19.04 -8.57 -4.76
N GLY A 89 -20.03 -7.81 -4.29
CA GLY A 89 -21.44 -8.17 -4.39
C GLY A 89 -22.25 -6.89 -4.52
N PHE A 90 -22.59 -6.54 -5.75
CA PHE A 90 -23.35 -5.33 -6.07
C PHE A 90 -24.86 -5.44 -5.73
N ALA A 91 -25.33 -6.58 -5.23
CA ALA A 91 -26.75 -6.87 -5.07
C ALA A 91 -27.26 -6.91 -3.62
N SER A 92 -26.38 -6.88 -2.63
CA SER A 92 -26.75 -7.03 -1.22
C SER A 92 -26.21 -5.88 -0.40
N ASP A 93 -27.09 -5.32 0.44
CA ASP A 93 -26.76 -4.30 1.44
C ASP A 93 -25.77 -4.82 2.50
N VAL A 94 -25.58 -6.15 2.53
CA VAL A 94 -24.62 -6.85 3.39
C VAL A 94 -23.55 -7.52 2.55
N ARG A 95 -22.28 -7.18 2.81
CA ARG A 95 -21.11 -7.72 2.11
C ARG A 95 -20.51 -8.87 2.90
N TYR A 96 -19.82 -9.80 2.25
CA TYR A 96 -19.07 -10.83 2.98
C TYR A 96 -17.65 -10.35 3.28
N ALA A 97 -17.21 -10.46 4.54
CA ALA A 97 -15.85 -10.13 4.95
C ALA A 97 -14.92 -11.35 4.79
N ARG A 98 -13.87 -11.20 3.99
CA ARG A 98 -12.82 -12.23 3.83
C ARG A 98 -11.69 -12.05 4.82
N THR A 99 -11.21 -10.82 4.93
CA THR A 99 -10.06 -10.48 5.78
C THR A 99 -10.41 -9.24 6.59
N VAL A 100 -10.15 -9.30 7.89
CA VAL A 100 -10.33 -8.18 8.82
C VAL A 100 -9.03 -7.99 9.60
N HIS A 101 -8.39 -6.84 9.41
CA HIS A 101 -7.17 -6.47 10.10
C HIS A 101 -7.47 -5.37 11.13
N VAL A 102 -7.07 -5.58 12.37
CA VAL A 102 -7.24 -4.59 13.46
C VAL A 102 -6.08 -3.60 13.43
N MET A 103 -6.38 -2.34 13.16
CA MET A 103 -5.40 -1.25 13.14
C MET A 103 -5.19 -0.70 14.55
N ILE A 104 -3.95 -0.71 15.02
CA ILE A 104 -3.56 -0.08 16.28
C ILE A 104 -2.94 1.28 15.96
N PRO A 105 -3.49 2.40 16.49
CA PRO A 105 -2.87 3.68 16.31
C PRO A 105 -1.50 3.68 17.02
N PRO A 106 -0.44 4.22 16.41
CA PRO A 106 0.85 4.32 17.07
C PRO A 106 0.72 5.17 18.35
N PRO A 107 1.43 4.81 19.44
CA PRO A 107 1.38 5.56 20.69
C PRO A 107 1.78 7.03 20.46
N PRO A 108 1.17 7.99 21.18
CA PRO A 108 1.52 9.40 21.03
C PRO A 108 2.98 9.61 21.39
N SER A 109 3.71 10.32 20.51
CA SER A 109 5.10 10.69 20.73
C SER A 109 5.20 11.55 22.00
N ARG A 110 5.94 11.08 23.02
CA ARG A 110 6.17 11.86 24.24
C ARG A 110 6.96 13.12 23.89
N PRO A 111 6.56 14.33 24.34
CA PRO A 111 7.34 15.53 24.10
C PRO A 111 8.73 15.37 24.74
N VAL A 112 9.77 15.64 23.94
CA VAL A 112 11.17 15.57 24.35
C VAL A 112 11.41 16.69 25.36
N SER A 113 11.33 16.40 26.66
CA SER A 113 11.80 17.33 27.69
C SER A 113 13.29 17.57 27.47
N GLN A 114 13.71 18.84 27.40
CA GLN A 114 15.11 19.27 27.32
C GLN A 114 15.89 18.86 28.59
N ALA A 115 16.17 17.58 28.74
CA ALA A 115 16.99 17.04 29.81
C ALA A 115 18.40 16.82 29.24
N ARG A 116 19.28 17.78 29.54
CA ARG A 116 20.75 17.71 29.59
C ARG A 116 21.39 16.69 28.65
N PHE A 117 22.02 17.20 27.58
CA PHE A 117 22.98 16.49 26.73
C PHE A 117 23.93 15.62 27.57
N ARG A 118 23.64 14.33 27.67
CA ARG A 118 24.64 13.29 27.87
C ARG A 118 24.83 12.58 26.54
N ALA A 119 26.06 12.55 26.08
CA ALA A 119 26.46 11.73 24.95
C ALA A 119 26.28 10.25 25.32
N GLY A 120 25.58 9.50 24.46
CA GLY A 120 25.52 8.04 24.49
C GLY A 120 24.10 7.47 24.57
N GLY A 121 23.63 6.91 23.45
CA GLY A 121 22.48 5.99 23.42
C GLY A 121 21.65 6.13 22.14
N ASP A 122 21.85 5.19 21.21
CA ASP A 122 21.01 4.97 20.02
C ASP A 122 19.51 4.97 20.40
N ALA A 123 18.77 5.93 19.85
CA ALA A 123 17.31 5.90 19.79
C ALA A 123 16.90 6.24 18.35
N PRO A 124 16.17 5.36 17.63
CA PRO A 124 15.57 5.75 16.36
C PRO A 124 14.38 6.66 16.65
N ASP A 125 14.61 7.96 16.45
CA ASP A 125 13.58 8.97 16.25
C ASP A 125 12.69 8.56 15.07
N HIS A 126 11.46 8.15 15.34
CA HIS A 126 10.43 7.97 14.32
C HIS A 126 9.39 9.08 14.49
N PHE A 127 9.77 10.25 13.98
CA PHE A 127 8.87 11.33 13.64
C PHE A 127 7.93 10.90 12.48
N VAL A 128 6.63 11.14 12.69
CA VAL A 128 5.52 11.34 11.74
C VAL A 128 5.80 11.00 10.26
N PRO A 129 5.11 10.03 9.64
CA PRO A 129 5.28 9.73 8.23
C PRO A 129 4.51 10.74 7.37
N ILE A 130 5.10 11.90 7.15
CA ILE A 130 4.89 12.61 5.89
C ILE A 130 5.75 11.84 4.89
N SER A 131 5.14 11.17 3.91
CA SER A 131 5.76 10.21 2.99
C SER A 131 6.87 10.84 2.12
N THR A 132 7.98 11.18 2.75
CA THR A 132 9.21 11.66 2.15
C THR A 132 10.22 10.55 2.33
N MET A 133 10.56 9.86 1.25
CA MET A 133 11.57 8.82 1.30
C MET A 133 12.94 9.50 1.39
N SER A 134 13.65 9.33 2.50
CA SER A 134 15.02 9.81 2.65
C SER A 134 16.01 8.64 2.62
N LEU A 135 16.96 8.66 1.68
CA LEU A 135 18.04 7.68 1.59
C LEU A 135 19.40 8.36 1.69
N ALA A 136 20.32 7.75 2.43
CA ALA A 136 21.71 8.21 2.51
C ALA A 136 22.63 7.13 1.95
N GLY A 137 23.54 7.51 1.05
CA GLY A 137 24.48 6.58 0.44
C GLY A 137 25.60 7.27 -0.32
N VAL A 138 26.50 6.46 -0.85
CA VAL A 138 27.54 6.91 -1.77
C VAL A 138 27.06 6.66 -3.19
N VAL A 139 27.13 7.66 -4.07
CA VAL A 139 26.83 7.49 -5.49
C VAL A 139 27.87 6.55 -6.08
N THR A 140 27.46 5.37 -6.54
CA THR A 140 28.35 4.42 -7.23
C THR A 140 28.22 4.51 -8.72
N ASP A 141 27.02 4.86 -9.22
CA ASP A 141 26.74 4.97 -10.63
C ASP A 141 25.59 5.96 -10.87
N LEU A 142 25.56 6.61 -12.04
CA LEU A 142 24.60 7.65 -12.38
C LEU A 142 24.21 7.53 -13.86
N GLY A 143 22.89 7.59 -14.13
CA GLY A 143 22.33 7.75 -15.46
C GLY A 143 21.40 8.98 -15.53
N ALA A 144 20.89 9.29 -16.72
CA ALA A 144 20.06 10.48 -16.92
C ALA A 144 18.76 10.51 -16.09
N GLU A 145 18.20 9.34 -15.76
CA GLU A 145 16.96 9.21 -14.97
C GLU A 145 17.13 8.37 -13.71
N TRP A 146 18.34 7.97 -13.33
CA TRP A 146 18.55 7.12 -12.18
C TRP A 146 19.90 7.35 -11.51
N VAL A 147 19.96 7.03 -10.22
CA VAL A 147 21.20 7.04 -9.43
C VAL A 147 21.29 5.73 -8.66
N VAL A 148 22.47 5.11 -8.66
CA VAL A 148 22.75 3.95 -7.81
C VAL A 148 23.49 4.44 -6.58
N LEU A 149 22.88 4.21 -5.43
CA LEU A 149 23.48 4.49 -4.12
C LEU A 149 23.95 3.21 -3.46
N HIS A 150 25.20 3.17 -3.02
CA HIS A 150 25.65 2.17 -2.08
C HIS A 150 25.27 2.60 -0.66
N THR A 151 24.42 1.79 -0.02
CA THR A 151 23.93 2.00 1.34
C THR A 151 24.54 0.97 2.28
N ARG A 152 24.83 1.36 3.52
CA ARG A 152 25.45 0.47 4.53
C ARG A 152 24.58 -0.74 4.89
N LYS A 153 23.24 -0.61 4.80
CA LYS A 153 22.28 -1.64 5.24
C LYS A 153 21.75 -2.54 4.11
N ALA A 154 21.57 -2.01 2.90
CA ALA A 154 20.89 -2.70 1.82
C ALA A 154 21.77 -2.92 0.58
N GLY A 155 23.04 -2.52 0.61
CA GLY A 155 23.93 -2.59 -0.55
C GLY A 155 23.55 -1.55 -1.61
N ASN A 156 23.72 -1.91 -2.88
CA ASN A 156 23.44 -1.02 -4.01
C ASN A 156 21.92 -0.87 -4.22
N GLN A 157 21.42 0.36 -4.18
CA GLN A 157 20.03 0.71 -4.43
C GLN A 157 19.93 1.65 -5.63
N THR A 158 19.14 1.25 -6.63
CA THR A 158 18.83 2.10 -7.79
C THR A 158 17.60 2.96 -7.47
N ILE A 159 17.77 4.28 -7.49
CA ILE A 159 16.69 5.25 -7.32
C ILE A 159 16.43 5.93 -8.67
N ARG A 160 15.16 6.00 -9.06
CA ARG A 160 14.74 6.80 -10.22
C ARG A 160 14.67 8.27 -9.85
N LEU A 161 15.33 9.13 -10.62
CA LEU A 161 15.29 10.57 -10.47
C LEU A 161 13.94 11.10 -10.93
N ARG A 162 13.27 11.84 -10.05
CA ARG A 162 11.98 12.50 -10.31
C ARG A 162 12.12 13.99 -10.02
N ARG A 163 11.20 14.82 -10.53
CA ARG A 163 11.25 16.29 -10.39
C ARG A 163 11.21 16.78 -8.94
N ASP A 164 10.76 15.93 -8.03
CA ASP A 164 10.63 16.15 -6.59
C ASP A 164 11.76 15.52 -5.78
N THR A 165 12.78 14.94 -6.44
CA THR A 165 13.97 14.40 -5.80
C THR A 165 14.94 15.54 -5.49
N ARG A 166 15.27 15.71 -4.21
CA ARG A 166 16.27 16.70 -3.74
C ARG A 166 17.51 15.96 -3.27
N PHE A 167 18.69 16.47 -3.64
CA PHE A 167 19.98 15.94 -3.20
C PHE A 167 20.61 16.93 -2.22
N LEU A 168 21.21 16.39 -1.18
CA LEU A 168 21.97 17.16 -0.21
C LEU A 168 23.36 16.57 -0.08
N ASP A 169 24.40 17.38 -0.26
CA ASP A 169 25.78 17.07 0.12
C ASP A 169 26.17 17.92 1.32
N ASN A 170 26.67 17.31 2.38
CA ASN A 170 27.01 17.97 3.64
C ASN A 170 25.91 18.88 4.22
N GLY A 171 24.64 18.67 3.83
CA GLY A 171 23.50 19.49 4.23
C GLY A 171 23.14 20.63 3.27
N GLU A 172 23.96 20.89 2.26
CA GLU A 172 23.69 21.86 1.18
C GLU A 172 22.99 21.20 0.01
N ARG A 173 22.06 21.92 -0.63
CA ARG A 173 21.31 21.42 -1.78
C ARG A 173 22.21 21.35 -3.02
N VAL A 174 22.25 20.17 -3.62
CA VAL A 174 22.98 19.91 -4.87
C VAL A 174 21.98 19.54 -5.96
N GLU A 175 22.21 20.01 -7.18
CA GLU A 175 21.38 19.68 -8.33
C GLU A 175 21.79 18.32 -8.93
N ALA A 176 20.85 17.64 -9.59
CA ALA A 176 21.11 16.30 -10.14
C ALA A 176 22.30 16.25 -11.11
N ALA A 177 22.55 17.35 -11.82
CA ALA A 177 23.64 17.48 -12.78
C ALA A 177 25.03 17.54 -12.12
N ASP A 178 25.11 17.91 -10.85
CA ASP A 178 26.36 18.06 -10.10
C ASP A 178 26.70 16.80 -9.29
N LEU A 179 25.87 15.75 -9.39
CA LEU A 179 26.15 14.46 -8.79
C LEU A 179 27.28 13.76 -9.55
N HIS A 180 28.30 13.32 -8.82
CA HIS A 180 29.38 12.50 -9.37
C HIS A 180 29.58 11.23 -8.55
N PRO A 181 30.14 10.17 -9.15
CA PRO A 181 30.51 8.96 -8.41
C PRO A 181 31.41 9.27 -7.22
N ASN A 182 31.33 8.42 -6.19
CA ASN A 182 32.01 8.57 -4.90
C ASN A 182 31.58 9.78 -4.05
N MET A 183 30.49 10.47 -4.44
CA MET A 183 29.90 11.53 -3.61
C MET A 183 28.96 10.94 -2.56
N ARG A 184 29.04 11.43 -1.33
CA ARG A 184 28.09 11.07 -0.28
C ARG A 184 26.89 12.01 -0.35
N VAL A 185 25.71 11.46 -0.61
CA VAL A 185 24.50 12.27 -0.76
C VAL A 185 23.37 11.76 0.10
N PHE A 186 22.56 12.71 0.55
CA PHE A 186 21.25 12.45 1.13
C PHE A 186 20.21 12.81 0.08
N ILE A 187 19.45 11.80 -0.33
CA ILE A 187 18.35 11.93 -1.28
C ILE A 187 17.05 12.04 -0.49
N ARG A 188 16.25 13.05 -0.80
CA ARG A 188 14.89 13.21 -0.28
C ARG A 188 13.92 13.27 -1.46
N ALA A 189 13.14 12.22 -1.63
CA ALA A 189 12.07 12.16 -2.62
C ALA A 189 10.73 12.52 -1.98
N GLY A 190 9.98 13.43 -2.63
CA GLY A 190 8.56 13.64 -2.37
C GLY A 190 7.72 12.53 -3.02
N ARG A 191 6.40 12.71 -3.07
CA ARG A 191 5.50 11.96 -3.96
C ARG A 191 4.91 12.91 -4.98
#